data_AF-A0A960ZHU5-F1
#
_entry.id   AF-A0A960ZHU5-F1
#
_cell.length_a   1.000
_cell.length_b   1.000
_cell.length_c   1.000
_cell.angle_alpha   90.00
_cell.angle_beta   90.00
_cell.angle_gamma   90.00
#
_symmetry.space_group_name_H-M   'P 1'
#
loop_
_entity.id
_entity.type
_entity.pdbx_description
1 polymer ?
#
loop_
_entity_poly.entity_id
_entity_poly.type
_entity_poly.pdbx_seq_one_letter_code
_entity_poly.pdbx_strand_id
1 'polypeptide(L)'
;MKLRLLIICLLVSFSAVLADSGRKKTRMYGARNGKQFSSTCNVLSEIRLYFDSSIIGVQPVCEGGKSNKLKGGMHGSLYKFQLKKGEFITKINGTFSSSKEDEISSLEFVTNLGTSPVYGKKKDRAFSISIPENARLVGFSGRYSPRFIKEKAVDEIVAIGGVYILQP
;
A
#
# COMPACT_ATOMS: atom_id res chain seq x y z
N MET A 1 1.37 -32.65 -62.77
CA MET A 1 1.84 -32.54 -61.37
C MET A 1 1.88 -31.07 -60.98
N LYS A 2 0.90 -30.60 -60.20
CA LYS A 2 0.82 -29.22 -59.68
C LYS A 2 1.43 -29.19 -58.28
N LEU A 3 2.59 -28.57 -58.14
CA LEU A 3 3.23 -28.35 -56.84
C LEU A 3 2.58 -27.12 -56.19
N ARG A 4 1.74 -27.34 -55.17
CA ARG A 4 1.10 -26.27 -54.40
C ARG A 4 2.12 -25.66 -53.43
N LEU A 5 2.41 -24.39 -53.64
CA LEU A 5 3.21 -23.53 -52.78
C LEU A 5 2.44 -23.32 -51.44
N LEU A 6 2.90 -23.96 -50.36
CA LEU A 6 2.34 -23.74 -49.02
C LEU A 6 2.99 -22.46 -48.46
N ILE A 7 2.23 -21.37 -48.46
CA ILE A 7 2.60 -20.11 -47.79
C ILE A 7 2.50 -20.37 -46.28
N ILE A 8 3.66 -20.51 -45.64
CA ILE A 8 3.80 -20.54 -44.18
C ILE A 8 3.49 -19.12 -43.69
N CYS A 9 2.27 -18.93 -43.20
CA CYS A 9 1.84 -17.70 -42.56
C CYS A 9 2.51 -17.61 -41.18
N LEU A 10 3.70 -17.03 -41.13
CA LEU A 10 4.39 -16.58 -39.92
C LEU A 10 3.61 -15.38 -39.33
N LEU A 11 2.44 -15.65 -38.75
CA LEU A 11 1.76 -14.73 -37.85
C LEU A 11 2.39 -14.87 -36.47
N VAL A 12 3.61 -14.37 -36.34
CA VAL A 12 4.11 -13.91 -35.04
C VAL A 12 3.59 -12.49 -34.88
N SER A 13 3.21 -12.18 -33.63
CA SER A 13 2.81 -10.87 -33.13
C SER A 13 1.33 -10.55 -33.40
N PHE A 14 0.53 -10.15 -32.42
CA PHE A 14 0.83 -9.55 -31.14
C PHE A 14 -0.21 -10.14 -30.19
N SER A 15 0.16 -11.14 -29.39
CA SER A 15 -0.61 -11.35 -28.15
C SER A 15 -0.54 -10.00 -27.46
N ALA A 16 -1.68 -9.35 -27.27
CA ALA A 16 -1.75 -8.20 -26.40
C ALA A 16 -1.29 -8.70 -25.02
N VAL A 17 0.02 -8.58 -24.78
CA VAL A 17 0.58 -8.53 -23.46
C VAL A 17 -0.14 -7.33 -22.88
N LEU A 18 -1.23 -7.59 -22.16
CA LEU A 18 -1.78 -6.64 -21.21
C LEU A 18 -0.56 -6.17 -20.45
N ALA A 19 -0.13 -4.93 -20.69
CA ALA A 19 1.02 -4.38 -20.03
C ALA A 19 0.75 -4.55 -18.54
N ASP A 20 1.43 -5.52 -17.91
CA ASP A 20 1.47 -5.59 -16.47
C ASP A 20 1.89 -4.19 -16.05
N SER A 21 1.12 -3.55 -15.18
CA SER A 21 1.25 -2.12 -14.93
C SER A 21 2.58 -1.74 -14.25
N GLY A 22 3.54 -2.67 -14.21
CA GLY A 22 4.82 -2.65 -13.51
C GLY A 22 4.67 -2.78 -12.01
N ARG A 23 3.43 -2.92 -11.51
CA ARG A 23 3.10 -2.82 -10.08
C ARG A 23 3.19 -4.19 -9.41
N LYS A 24 4.07 -4.28 -8.43
CA LYS A 24 4.25 -5.46 -7.59
C LYS A 24 3.74 -5.18 -6.18
N LYS A 25 3.26 -6.22 -5.50
CA LYS A 25 2.83 -6.14 -4.09
C LYS A 25 3.90 -6.74 -3.20
N THR A 26 4.09 -6.17 -2.02
CA THR A 26 4.93 -6.76 -0.98
C THR A 26 4.15 -7.84 -0.22
N ARG A 27 4.85 -8.54 0.68
CA ARG A 27 4.17 -9.28 1.76
C ARG A 27 3.26 -8.35 2.54
N MET A 28 2.12 -8.88 2.98
CA MET A 28 1.17 -8.22 3.86
C MET A 28 1.39 -8.68 5.31
N TYR A 29 1.25 -7.75 6.25
CA TYR A 29 1.38 -7.95 7.69
C TYR A 29 0.08 -7.59 8.41
N GLY A 30 -0.19 -8.24 9.55
CA GLY A 30 -1.45 -8.11 10.29
C GLY A 30 -2.43 -9.26 10.01
N ALA A 31 -3.69 -9.02 10.29
CA ALA A 31 -4.75 -10.03 10.28
C ALA A 31 -5.11 -10.55 8.88
N ARG A 32 -5.71 -11.75 8.85
CA ARG A 32 -6.21 -12.38 7.62
C ARG A 32 -7.70 -12.13 7.37
N ASN A 33 -8.41 -11.55 8.32
CA ASN A 33 -9.84 -11.22 8.26
C ASN A 33 -10.08 -9.87 7.54
N GLY A 34 -11.33 -9.40 7.54
CA GLY A 34 -11.69 -8.11 6.97
C GLY A 34 -11.74 -8.05 5.44
N LYS A 35 -12.09 -6.86 4.93
CA LYS A 35 -12.23 -6.56 3.51
C LYS A 35 -10.90 -6.10 2.93
N GLN A 36 -10.48 -6.72 1.82
CA GLN A 36 -9.25 -6.35 1.14
C GLN A 36 -9.35 -4.99 0.45
N PHE A 37 -8.21 -4.30 0.36
CA PHE A 37 -8.06 -3.13 -0.48
C PHE A 37 -6.72 -3.11 -1.20
N SER A 38 -6.70 -2.35 -2.29
CA SER A 38 -5.49 -1.87 -2.95
C SER A 38 -5.74 -0.43 -3.38
N SER A 39 -4.75 0.42 -3.22
CA SER A 39 -4.80 1.83 -3.60
C SER A 39 -3.44 2.26 -4.07
N THR A 40 -3.37 2.89 -5.24
CA THR A 40 -2.11 3.19 -5.92
C THR A 40 -2.15 4.59 -6.53
N CYS A 41 -0.95 5.10 -6.73
CA CYS A 41 -0.66 6.32 -7.46
C CYS A 41 0.29 6.00 -8.62
N ASN A 42 0.44 6.96 -9.54
CA ASN A 42 1.60 6.97 -10.43
C ASN A 42 2.80 7.57 -9.70
N VAL A 43 2.58 8.67 -8.96
CA VAL A 43 3.56 9.29 -8.07
C VAL A 43 2.86 9.60 -6.74
N LEU A 44 3.35 9.00 -5.66
CA LEU A 44 2.85 9.24 -4.30
C LEU A 44 3.47 10.54 -3.77
N SER A 45 2.65 11.46 -3.25
CA SER A 45 3.10 12.77 -2.75
C SER A 45 2.76 13.00 -1.28
N GLU A 46 1.68 12.41 -0.77
CA GLU A 46 1.30 12.51 0.63
C GLU A 46 0.61 11.21 1.08
N ILE A 47 0.80 10.85 2.35
CA ILE A 47 0.03 9.82 3.03
C ILE A 47 -0.77 10.50 4.14
N ARG A 48 -2.09 10.35 4.08
CA ARG A 48 -2.99 10.74 5.16
C ARG A 48 -3.29 9.54 6.03
N LEU A 49 -3.11 9.70 7.33
CA LEU A 49 -3.38 8.68 8.34
C LEU A 49 -4.43 9.18 9.32
N TYR A 50 -5.40 8.33 9.63
CA TYR A 50 -6.27 8.49 10.79
C TYR A 50 -5.84 7.48 11.84
N PHE A 51 -5.52 7.93 13.05
CA PHE A 51 -5.11 7.02 14.12
C PHE A 51 -5.45 7.53 15.52
N ASP A 52 -5.66 6.58 16.42
CA ASP A 52 -5.70 6.77 17.86
C ASP A 52 -4.50 6.03 18.50
N SER A 53 -4.74 5.01 19.34
CA SER A 53 -3.72 4.02 19.68
C SER A 53 -3.37 3.10 18.51
N SER A 54 -4.25 2.99 17.51
CA SER A 54 -4.13 2.09 16.37
C SER A 54 -4.38 2.83 15.05
N ILE A 55 -3.91 2.27 13.94
CA ILE A 55 -4.09 2.85 12.61
C ILE A 55 -5.50 2.56 12.11
N ILE A 56 -6.34 3.59 12.11
CA ILE A 56 -7.74 3.47 11.70
C ILE A 56 -7.89 3.58 10.19
N GLY A 57 -7.17 4.51 9.57
CA GLY A 57 -7.37 4.82 8.15
C GLY A 57 -6.09 5.25 7.44
N VAL A 58 -5.99 4.87 6.16
CA VAL A 58 -4.87 5.19 5.28
C VAL A 58 -5.40 5.70 3.95
N GLN A 59 -4.89 6.85 3.51
CA GLN A 59 -5.26 7.45 2.24
C GLN A 59 -4.01 8.01 1.52
N PRO A 60 -3.51 7.34 0.47
CA PRO A 60 -2.46 7.90 -0.37
C PRO A 60 -3.02 9.02 -1.26
N VAL A 61 -2.26 10.09 -1.38
CA VAL A 61 -2.52 11.22 -2.26
C VAL A 61 -1.44 11.23 -3.34
N CYS A 62 -1.89 11.34 -4.58
CA CYS A 62 -1.00 11.36 -5.72
C CYS A 62 -0.56 12.80 -6.03
N GLU A 63 0.54 12.93 -6.76
CA GLU A 63 0.96 14.21 -7.33
C GLU A 63 -0.19 14.88 -8.11
N GLY A 64 -0.27 16.21 -8.01
CA GLY A 64 -1.44 16.99 -8.47
C GLY A 64 -2.62 17.01 -7.50
N GLY A 65 -2.47 16.46 -6.28
CA GLY A 65 -3.47 16.54 -5.21
C GLY A 65 -4.63 15.54 -5.34
N LYS A 66 -4.57 14.63 -6.32
CA LYS A 66 -5.59 13.59 -6.51
C LYS A 66 -5.51 12.56 -5.38
N SER A 67 -6.43 12.63 -4.43
CA SER A 67 -6.51 11.66 -3.35
C SER A 67 -7.21 10.38 -3.78
N ASN A 68 -6.65 9.22 -3.41
CA ASN A 68 -7.39 7.97 -3.48
C ASN A 68 -8.55 7.93 -2.48
N LYS A 69 -9.47 6.98 -2.62
CA LYS A 69 -10.48 6.71 -1.59
C LYS A 69 -9.80 6.26 -0.29
N LEU A 70 -10.16 6.87 0.84
CA LEU A 70 -9.76 6.44 2.17
C LEU A 70 -10.09 4.95 2.38
N LYS A 71 -9.14 4.21 2.95
CA LYS A 71 -9.31 2.82 3.38
C LYS A 71 -9.27 2.79 4.89
N GLY A 72 -10.13 1.98 5.50
CA GLY A 72 -10.44 2.12 6.92
C GLY A 72 -11.38 3.30 7.19
N GLY A 73 -11.37 3.81 8.41
CA GLY A 73 -12.31 4.81 8.92
C GLY A 73 -11.67 6.17 9.25
N MET A 74 -12.53 7.12 9.61
CA MET A 74 -12.16 8.48 10.04
C MET A 74 -12.30 8.62 11.57
N HIS A 75 -11.52 7.84 12.33
CA HIS A 75 -11.49 7.93 13.80
C HIS A 75 -10.10 8.30 14.29
N GLY A 76 -10.03 9.01 15.42
CA GLY A 76 -8.79 9.55 15.95
C GLY A 76 -8.34 10.82 15.22
N SER A 77 -7.03 11.09 15.26
CA SER A 77 -6.43 12.28 14.68
C SER A 77 -5.99 12.07 13.24
N LEU A 78 -6.19 13.08 12.39
CA LEU A 78 -5.66 13.12 11.03
C LEU A 78 -4.22 13.64 11.05
N TYR A 79 -3.31 12.88 10.42
CA TYR A 79 -1.95 13.32 10.14
C TYR A 79 -1.65 13.24 8.65
N LYS A 80 -0.80 14.16 8.18
CA LYS A 80 -0.36 14.24 6.79
C LYS A 80 1.16 14.09 6.76
N PHE A 81 1.63 13.02 6.12
CA PHE A 81 3.04 12.81 5.83
C PHE A 81 3.29 13.20 4.37
N GLN A 82 3.95 14.33 4.14
CA GLN A 82 4.24 14.86 2.81
C GLN A 82 5.64 14.45 2.37
N LEU A 83 5.74 13.97 1.13
CA LEU A 83 7.00 13.67 0.46
C LEU A 83 7.47 14.91 -0.28
N LYS A 84 8.75 15.26 -0.10
CA LYS A 84 9.41 16.31 -0.89
C LYS A 84 9.58 15.84 -2.34
N LYS A 85 9.85 16.78 -3.25
CA LYS A 85 10.17 16.46 -4.64
C LYS A 85 11.39 15.52 -4.69
N GLY A 86 11.24 14.37 -5.33
CA GLY A 86 12.29 13.34 -5.42
C GLY A 86 12.41 12.44 -4.18
N GLU A 87 11.61 12.69 -3.13
CA GLU A 87 11.53 11.81 -1.98
C GLU A 87 10.59 10.63 -2.26
N PHE A 88 11.01 9.43 -1.87
CA PHE A 88 10.21 8.23 -2.00
C PHE A 88 10.46 7.28 -0.82
N ILE A 89 9.44 6.51 -0.49
CA ILE A 89 9.49 5.54 0.61
C ILE A 89 10.23 4.29 0.16
N THR A 90 11.25 3.92 0.94
CA THR A 90 12.11 2.74 0.74
C THR A 90 11.77 1.63 1.73
N LYS A 91 11.16 1.96 2.87
CA LYS A 91 10.76 0.97 3.87
C LYS A 91 9.59 1.48 4.72
N ILE A 92 8.72 0.56 5.14
CA ILE A 92 7.66 0.82 6.11
C ILE A 92 7.96 -0.05 7.33
N ASN A 93 8.19 0.58 8.47
CA ASN A 93 8.21 -0.10 9.76
C ASN A 93 6.82 0.00 10.39
N GLY A 94 6.46 -0.99 11.18
CA GLY A 94 5.23 -0.91 11.95
C GLY A 94 5.18 -1.90 13.08
N THR A 95 4.11 -1.80 13.85
CA THR A 95 3.78 -2.78 14.88
C THR A 95 2.32 -3.19 14.74
N PHE A 96 1.98 -4.36 15.22
CA PHE A 96 0.61 -4.81 15.40
C PHE A 96 0.43 -5.45 16.77
N SER A 97 -0.81 -5.47 17.26
CA SER A 97 -1.12 -6.06 18.54
C SER A 97 -0.93 -7.59 18.52
N SER A 98 -0.73 -8.17 19.70
CA SER A 98 -0.81 -9.60 19.98
C SER A 98 -2.24 -10.03 20.39
N SER A 99 -3.19 -9.10 20.42
CA SER A 99 -4.60 -9.38 20.72
C SER A 99 -5.29 -10.06 19.53
N LYS A 100 -6.49 -10.64 19.76
CA LYS A 100 -7.23 -11.45 18.79
C LYS A 100 -7.36 -10.88 17.37
N GLU A 101 -7.30 -9.55 17.21
CA GLU A 101 -7.53 -8.87 15.93
C GLU A 101 -6.24 -8.57 15.15
N ASP A 102 -5.04 -8.77 15.72
CA ASP A 102 -3.75 -8.52 15.05
C ASP A 102 -3.69 -7.16 14.29
N GLU A 103 -4.32 -6.14 14.88
CA GLU A 103 -4.56 -4.84 14.26
C GLU A 103 -3.26 -4.03 14.10
N ILE A 104 -3.16 -3.23 13.03
CA ILE A 104 -1.98 -2.40 12.80
C ILE A 104 -1.99 -1.25 13.80
N SER A 105 -1.05 -1.27 14.74
CA SER A 105 -1.00 -0.31 15.84
C SER A 105 -0.14 0.90 15.55
N SER A 106 0.93 0.73 14.76
CA SER A 106 1.78 1.86 14.37
C SER A 106 2.40 1.72 13.00
N LEU A 107 2.72 2.87 12.39
CA LEU A 107 3.48 2.95 11.14
C LEU A 107 4.56 4.03 11.24
N GLU A 108 5.68 3.77 10.59
CA GLU A 108 6.80 4.69 10.40
C GLU A 108 7.32 4.51 8.98
N PHE A 109 7.48 5.62 8.26
CA PHE A 109 7.92 5.62 6.87
C PHE A 109 9.38 6.03 6.80
N VAL A 110 10.20 5.15 6.22
CA VAL A 110 11.59 5.45 5.90
C VAL A 110 11.66 5.80 4.43
N THR A 111 12.27 6.94 4.12
CA THR A 111 12.47 7.45 2.78
C THR A 111 13.96 7.46 2.43
N ASN A 112 14.25 7.78 1.18
CA ASN A 112 15.63 8.09 0.76
C ASN A 112 16.19 9.38 1.40
N LEU A 113 15.37 10.22 2.03
CA LEU A 113 15.80 11.48 2.64
C LEU A 113 15.72 11.51 4.16
N GLY A 114 15.12 10.49 4.80
CA GLY A 114 15.00 10.44 6.25
C GLY A 114 13.96 9.44 6.74
N THR A 115 13.51 9.62 7.97
CA THR A 115 12.50 8.77 8.60
C THR A 115 11.43 9.67 9.22
N SER A 116 10.15 9.30 9.03
CA SER A 116 9.03 9.99 9.64
C SER A 116 9.01 9.75 11.16
N PRO A 117 8.22 10.53 11.92
CA PRO A 117 7.77 10.10 13.24
C PRO A 117 6.99 8.78 13.14
N VAL A 118 6.80 8.15 14.30
CA VAL A 118 5.92 6.99 14.43
C VAL A 118 4.49 7.49 14.60
N TYR A 119 3.59 6.98 13.77
CA TYR A 119 2.15 7.23 13.84
C TYR A 119 1.46 6.08 14.55
N GLY A 120 0.50 6.37 15.45
CA GLY A 120 -0.10 5.37 16.34
C GLY A 120 0.78 5.03 17.55
N LYS A 121 0.46 3.93 18.26
CA LYS A 121 1.19 3.50 19.46
C LYS A 121 1.97 2.21 19.19
N LYS A 122 3.28 2.22 19.43
CA LYS A 122 4.11 1.01 19.31
C LYS A 122 3.59 -0.11 20.21
N LYS A 123 3.59 -1.32 19.66
CA LYS A 123 3.25 -2.59 20.33
C LYS A 123 4.36 -3.61 20.11
N ASP A 124 4.18 -4.75 20.74
CA ASP A 124 5.19 -5.78 20.98
C ASP A 124 5.59 -6.55 19.71
N ARG A 125 4.70 -6.70 18.72
CA ARG A 125 5.02 -7.38 17.46
C ARG A 125 5.35 -6.37 16.37
N ALA A 126 6.62 -6.28 16.01
CA ALA A 126 7.11 -5.41 14.95
C ALA A 126 7.13 -6.11 13.58
N PHE A 127 7.01 -5.32 12.53
CA PHE A 127 7.22 -5.76 11.16
C PHE A 127 7.94 -4.70 10.34
N SER A 128 8.47 -5.16 9.20
CA SER A 128 9.10 -4.31 8.21
C SER A 128 8.73 -4.74 6.80
N ILE A 129 8.37 -3.77 5.97
CA ILE A 129 8.18 -3.92 4.54
C ILE A 129 9.29 -3.15 3.85
N SER A 130 10.29 -3.86 3.33
CA SER A 130 11.33 -3.26 2.50
C SER A 130 10.85 -3.18 1.05
N ILE A 131 11.04 -2.03 0.43
CA ILE A 131 10.85 -1.85 -1.00
C ILE A 131 12.16 -2.26 -1.69
N PRO A 132 12.12 -3.04 -2.79
CA PRO A 132 13.34 -3.44 -3.48
C PRO A 132 14.20 -2.23 -3.91
N GLU A 133 15.49 -2.46 -4.06
CA GLU A 133 16.38 -1.48 -4.70
C GLU A 133 15.87 -1.14 -6.11
N ASN A 134 16.12 0.10 -6.54
CA ASN A 134 15.60 0.64 -7.80
C ASN A 134 14.08 0.53 -7.92
N ALA A 135 13.36 0.61 -6.81
CA ALA A 135 11.91 0.65 -6.79
C ALA A 135 11.41 1.71 -5.81
N ARG A 136 10.17 2.13 -6.00
CA ARG A 136 9.50 3.07 -5.10
C ARG A 136 8.11 2.61 -4.75
N LEU A 137 7.71 2.86 -3.50
CA LEU A 137 6.33 2.70 -3.07
C LEU A 137 5.42 3.66 -3.83
N VAL A 138 4.32 3.14 -4.38
CA VAL A 138 3.29 3.93 -5.07
C VAL A 138 1.92 3.80 -4.43
N GLY A 139 1.81 3.05 -3.34
CA GLY A 139 0.57 2.94 -2.59
C GLY A 139 0.56 1.73 -1.67
N PHE A 140 -0.64 1.33 -1.28
CA PHE A 140 -0.86 0.34 -0.23
C PHE A 140 -1.81 -0.76 -0.70
N SER A 141 -1.57 -1.96 -0.22
CA SER A 141 -2.54 -3.04 -0.17
C SER A 141 -2.79 -3.41 1.29
N GLY A 142 -3.94 -3.98 1.60
CA GLY A 142 -4.22 -4.34 2.99
C GLY A 142 -5.61 -4.86 3.20
N ARG A 143 -6.02 -4.87 4.47
CA ARG A 143 -7.36 -5.25 4.93
C ARG A 143 -7.84 -4.26 5.98
N TYR A 144 -9.15 -4.04 6.01
CA TYR A 144 -9.81 -3.33 7.11
C TYR A 144 -11.04 -4.11 7.58
N SER A 145 -11.39 -3.96 8.84
CA SER A 145 -12.59 -4.56 9.43
C SER A 145 -13.23 -3.62 10.46
N PRO A 146 -14.52 -3.81 10.76
CA PRO A 146 -15.18 -3.04 11.80
C PRO A 146 -14.52 -3.25 13.17
N ARG A 147 -14.19 -2.15 13.84
CA ARG A 147 -13.89 -2.04 15.27
C ARG A 147 -15.03 -1.29 15.95
N PHE A 148 -15.53 -1.81 17.06
CA PHE A 148 -16.62 -1.17 17.80
C PHE A 148 -16.07 -0.24 18.87
N ILE A 149 -16.40 1.06 18.77
CA ILE A 149 -16.03 2.11 19.73
C ILE A 149 -17.31 2.73 20.26
N LYS A 150 -17.59 2.52 21.56
CA LYS A 150 -18.81 3.02 22.24
C LYS A 150 -20.06 2.81 21.38
N GLU A 151 -20.27 1.56 20.97
CA GLU A 151 -21.43 1.11 20.16
C GLU A 151 -21.47 1.59 18.70
N LYS A 152 -20.46 2.34 18.23
CA LYS A 152 -20.31 2.70 16.81
C LYS A 152 -19.25 1.85 16.15
N ALA A 153 -19.59 1.25 15.01
CA ALA A 153 -18.63 0.57 14.17
C ALA A 153 -17.81 1.60 13.37
N VAL A 154 -16.49 1.50 13.44
CA VAL A 154 -15.55 2.22 12.57
C VAL A 154 -14.68 1.20 11.85
N ASP A 155 -14.40 1.38 10.56
CA ASP A 155 -13.45 0.51 9.87
C ASP A 155 -12.03 0.83 10.37
N GLU A 156 -11.25 -0.19 10.72
CA GLU A 156 -9.87 -0.08 11.18
C GLU A 156 -8.94 -0.86 10.26
N ILE A 157 -7.69 -0.39 10.08
CA ILE A 157 -6.69 -1.14 9.33
C ILE A 157 -6.16 -2.31 10.16
N VAL A 158 -6.53 -3.52 9.74
CA VAL A 158 -6.07 -4.75 10.39
C VAL A 158 -4.93 -5.43 9.66
N ALA A 159 -4.67 -5.07 8.40
CA ALA A 159 -3.48 -5.55 7.70
C ALA A 159 -2.97 -4.54 6.67
N ILE A 160 -1.65 -4.52 6.45
CA ILE A 160 -1.02 -3.61 5.51
C ILE A 160 0.17 -4.24 4.79
N GLY A 161 0.33 -3.85 3.53
CA GLY A 161 1.42 -4.16 2.62
C GLY A 161 1.64 -2.98 1.68
N GLY A 162 2.77 -2.97 1.01
CA GLY A 162 3.11 -1.97 0.00
C GLY A 162 2.74 -2.42 -1.42
N VAL A 163 2.47 -1.44 -2.28
CA VAL A 163 2.49 -1.61 -3.74
C VAL A 163 3.60 -0.75 -4.29
N TYR A 164 4.48 -1.32 -5.10
CA TYR A 164 5.66 -0.64 -5.64
C TYR A 164 5.79 -0.84 -7.14
N ILE A 165 6.55 0.05 -7.78
CA ILE A 165 7.00 -0.09 -9.17
C ILE A 165 8.51 -0.04 -9.21
N LEU A 166 9.12 -0.74 -10.16
CA LEU A 166 10.52 -0.53 -10.50
C LEU A 166 10.68 0.87 -11.09
N GLN A 167 11.76 1.54 -10.71
CA GLN A 167 12.20 2.77 -11.34
C GLN A 167 12.88 2.40 -12.67
N PRO A 168 12.67 3.20 -13.74
CA PRO A 168 13.34 3.00 -15.01
C PRO A 168 14.87 3.07 -14.88
#